data_AF-A0A1M5RWE5-F1
#
_entry.id   AF-A0A1M5RWE5-F1
#
_cell.length_a   1.000
_cell.length_b   1.000
_cell.length_c   1.000
_cell.angle_alpha   90.00
_cell.angle_beta   90.00
_cell.angle_gamma   90.00
#
_symmetry.space_group_name_H-M   'P 1'
#
loop_
_entity.id
_entity.type
_entity.pdbx_description
1 polymer ?
#
loop_
_entity_poly.entity_id
_entity_poly.type
_entity_poly.pdbx_seq_one_letter_code
_entity_poly.pdbx_strand_id
1 'polypeptide(L)'
;MNVLEVTGKTIEEALSKALDELNVTREDVDVEILEEPTRGFLGIIGNKLGKIRVTLKDKSEEIARSFIQDILNSMNINGEIEILKKDDDLIINLKGEETTALIGRRGDTLDSLQFLTSLVVNKSAKGKIRVLIDIENYREKREQSLIRYAGKLAKIVVKNKKTIKLEAMNPYERRIIHSALQNNPYVTTHSEGVDPNRKVVISLKSKTS
;
A
#
# COMPACT_ATOMS: atom_id res chain seq x y z
N MET A 1 6.26 -15.42 10.53
CA MET A 1 5.04 -16.19 10.87
C MET A 1 4.94 -16.25 12.39
N ASN A 2 3.89 -15.67 12.99
CA ASN A 2 3.69 -15.77 14.45
C ASN A 2 2.84 -17.01 14.73
N VAL A 3 3.56 -18.09 14.95
CA VAL A 3 3.06 -19.40 15.36
C VAL A 3 3.22 -19.48 16.87
N LEU A 4 2.15 -19.85 17.57
CA LEU A 4 2.17 -20.09 19.02
C LEU A 4 1.87 -21.55 19.28
N GLU A 5 2.74 -22.24 20.00
CA GLU A 5 2.49 -23.62 20.42
C GLU A 5 2.09 -23.63 21.90
N VAL A 6 0.91 -24.16 22.21
CA VAL A 6 0.33 -24.16 23.56
C VAL A 6 -0.07 -25.58 23.96
N THR A 7 0.13 -25.92 25.24
CA THR A 7 -0.26 -27.21 25.81
C THR A 7 -1.40 -27.07 26.82
N GLY A 8 -2.28 -28.07 26.89
CA GLY A 8 -3.41 -28.11 27.83
C GLY A 8 -3.84 -29.53 28.16
N LYS A 9 -4.63 -29.70 29.23
CA LYS A 9 -5.19 -31.02 29.58
C LYS A 9 -6.25 -31.47 28.57
N THR A 10 -6.86 -30.51 27.87
CA THR A 10 -7.71 -30.70 26.70
C THR A 10 -7.28 -29.76 25.58
N ILE A 11 -7.68 -30.06 24.35
CA ILE A 11 -7.47 -29.17 23.19
C ILE A 11 -8.17 -27.82 23.42
N GLU A 12 -9.37 -27.82 24.00
CA GLU A 12 -10.12 -26.60 24.32
C GLU A 12 -9.38 -25.72 25.35
N GLU A 13 -8.77 -26.33 26.37
CA GLU A 13 -7.99 -25.58 27.36
C GLU A 13 -6.75 -24.95 26.71
N ALA A 14 -6.04 -25.69 25.86
CA ALA A 14 -4.89 -25.18 25.13
C ALA A 14 -5.28 -24.04 24.17
N LEU A 15 -6.43 -24.17 23.52
CA LEU A 15 -6.98 -23.18 22.60
C LEU A 15 -7.39 -21.89 23.32
N SER A 16 -8.13 -22.00 24.43
CA SER A 16 -8.53 -20.82 25.22
C SER A 16 -7.30 -20.02 25.66
N LYS A 17 -6.27 -20.70 26.19
CA LYS A 17 -5.01 -20.06 26.58
C LYS A 17 -4.33 -19.33 25.43
N ALA A 18 -4.29 -19.96 24.25
CA ALA A 18 -3.70 -19.35 23.06
C ALA A 18 -4.48 -18.12 22.59
N LEU A 19 -5.81 -18.15 22.63
CA LEU A 19 -6.67 -17.02 22.24
C LEU A 19 -6.51 -15.82 23.19
N ASP A 20 -6.48 -16.09 24.50
CA ASP A 20 -6.29 -15.06 25.52
C ASP A 20 -4.90 -14.42 25.40
N GLU A 21 -3.85 -15.22 25.22
CA GLU A 21 -2.47 -14.74 25.06
C GLU A 21 -2.31 -13.89 23.80
N LEU A 22 -2.98 -14.27 22.71
CA LEU A 22 -2.95 -13.53 21.45
C LEU A 22 -3.94 -12.36 21.42
N ASN A 23 -4.85 -12.26 22.40
CA ASN A 23 -5.96 -11.31 22.44
C ASN A 23 -6.78 -11.30 21.13
N VAL A 24 -7.13 -12.49 20.64
CA VAL A 24 -7.89 -12.70 19.40
C VAL A 24 -9.02 -13.70 19.61
N THR A 25 -9.91 -13.80 18.63
CA THR A 25 -11.01 -14.78 18.64
C THR A 25 -10.63 -16.05 17.87
N ARG A 26 -11.43 -17.11 18.04
CA ARG A 26 -11.25 -18.38 17.32
C ARG A 26 -11.28 -18.21 15.79
N GLU A 27 -11.98 -17.21 15.30
CA GLU A 27 -12.13 -16.92 13.87
C GLU A 27 -10.85 -16.35 13.26
N ASP A 28 -10.01 -15.72 14.08
CA ASP A 28 -8.75 -15.08 13.69
C ASP A 28 -7.58 -16.05 13.61
N VAL A 29 -7.79 -17.34 13.91
CA VAL A 29 -6.72 -18.33 14.00
C VAL A 29 -7.00 -19.61 13.24
N ASP A 30 -5.94 -20.17 12.66
CA ASP A 30 -5.85 -21.57 12.26
C ASP A 30 -5.23 -22.37 13.40
N VAL A 31 -5.80 -23.54 13.67
CA VAL A 31 -5.39 -24.40 14.79
C VAL A 31 -5.03 -25.77 14.24
N GLU A 32 -3.80 -26.19 14.50
CA GLU A 32 -3.27 -27.50 14.16
C GLU A 32 -3.03 -28.28 15.47
N ILE A 33 -3.59 -29.49 15.58
CA ILE A 33 -3.36 -30.35 16.73
C ILE A 33 -2.07 -31.11 16.50
N LEU A 34 -1.04 -30.83 17.31
CA LEU A 34 0.25 -31.50 17.23
C LEU A 34 0.26 -32.80 18.04
N GLU A 35 -0.41 -32.82 19.20
CA GLU A 35 -0.52 -33.98 20.06
C GLU A 35 -1.90 -34.06 20.72
N GLU A 36 -2.55 -35.22 20.64
CA GLU A 36 -3.82 -35.48 21.31
C GLU A 36 -3.61 -35.77 22.81
N PRO A 37 -4.43 -35.19 23.72
CA PRO A 37 -4.34 -35.48 25.13
C PRO A 37 -4.75 -36.94 25.41
N THR A 38 -3.94 -37.67 26.17
CA THR A 38 -4.27 -39.03 26.60
C THR A 38 -4.49 -39.08 28.10
N ARG A 39 -5.60 -39.72 28.51
CA ARG A 39 -5.85 -40.09 29.91
C ARG A 39 -5.51 -41.56 30.10
N GLY A 40 -4.63 -41.86 31.06
CA GLY A 40 -4.30 -43.23 31.42
C GLY A 40 -5.48 -43.96 32.06
N PHE A 41 -5.57 -45.28 31.85
CA PHE A 41 -6.55 -46.13 32.50
C PHE A 41 -6.17 -46.32 33.98
N LEU A 42 -7.09 -46.00 34.90
CA LEU A 42 -6.97 -46.18 36.36
C LEU A 42 -5.74 -45.55 37.05
N GLY A 43 -5.14 -44.49 36.48
CA GLY A 43 -4.02 -43.79 37.11
C GLY A 43 -2.68 -44.53 37.08
N ILE A 44 -2.60 -45.64 36.34
CA ILE A 44 -1.42 -46.51 36.23
C ILE A 44 -0.53 -46.11 35.04
N ILE A 45 -1.09 -45.39 34.06
CA ILE A 45 -0.40 -44.89 32.86
C ILE A 45 -0.40 -43.37 32.88
N GLY A 46 0.76 -42.76 32.61
CA GLY A 46 0.96 -41.31 32.68
C GLY A 46 0.03 -40.51 31.77
N ASN A 47 -0.40 -39.34 32.24
CA ASN A 47 -1.20 -38.40 31.46
C ASN A 47 -0.30 -37.61 30.51
N LYS A 48 -0.66 -37.55 29.23
CA LYS A 48 0.00 -36.68 28.25
C LYS A 48 -0.89 -35.46 27.99
N LEU A 49 -0.30 -34.27 28.07
CA LEU A 49 -1.00 -33.02 27.71
C LEU A 49 -1.19 -32.99 26.19
N GLY A 50 -2.33 -32.43 25.76
CA GLY A 50 -2.54 -32.10 24.36
C GLY A 50 -1.70 -30.88 23.99
N LYS A 51 -1.20 -30.86 22.77
CA LYS A 51 -0.41 -29.76 22.23
C LYS A 51 -1.04 -29.27 20.93
N ILE A 52 -1.23 -27.96 20.82
CA ILE A 52 -1.73 -27.33 19.61
C ILE A 52 -0.72 -26.30 19.10
N ARG A 53 -0.81 -26.01 17.82
CA ARG A 53 -0.17 -24.89 17.15
C ARG A 53 -1.26 -23.96 16.64
N VAL A 54 -1.16 -22.70 17.01
CA VAL A 54 -2.10 -21.64 16.64
C VAL A 54 -1.37 -20.65 15.74
N THR A 55 -1.93 -20.40 14.56
CA THR A 55 -1.41 -19.45 13.58
C THR A 55 -2.47 -18.37 13.37
N LEU A 56 -2.10 -17.09 13.46
CA LEU A 56 -3.07 -16.04 13.07
C LEU A 56 -3.34 -16.10 11.58
N LYS A 57 -4.63 -15.98 11.23
CA LYS A 57 -5.07 -15.76 9.87
C LYS A 57 -4.67 -14.37 9.42
N ASP A 58 -4.20 -14.29 8.18
CA ASP A 58 -3.94 -13.02 7.55
C ASP A 58 -5.21 -12.48 6.90
N LYS A 59 -5.81 -11.46 7.51
CA LYS A 59 -7.05 -10.81 7.07
C LYS A 59 -6.81 -9.57 6.22
N SER A 60 -5.59 -9.34 5.74
CA SER A 60 -5.21 -8.06 5.12
C SER A 60 -5.97 -7.76 3.84
N GLU A 61 -6.23 -8.79 3.02
CA GLU A 61 -7.03 -8.65 1.80
C GLU A 61 -8.50 -8.31 2.13
N GLU A 62 -9.09 -9.01 3.10
CA GLU A 62 -10.46 -8.80 3.54
C GLU A 62 -10.66 -7.39 4.10
N ILE A 63 -9.75 -6.96 4.98
CA ILE A 63 -9.75 -5.62 5.58
C ILE A 63 -9.62 -4.55 4.49
N ALA A 64 -8.67 -4.70 3.56
CA ALA A 64 -8.47 -3.76 2.47
C ALA A 64 -9.70 -3.67 1.56
N ARG A 65 -10.27 -4.83 1.19
CA ARG A 65 -11.46 -4.92 0.34
C ARG A 65 -12.65 -4.24 1.01
N SER A 66 -12.94 -4.57 2.26
CA SER A 66 -14.06 -3.96 3.00
C SER A 66 -13.89 -2.45 3.08
N PHE A 67 -12.71 -1.99 3.49
CA PHE A 67 -12.45 -0.56 3.67
C PHE A 67 -12.62 0.24 2.36
N ILE A 68 -12.06 -0.27 1.26
CA ILE A 68 -12.20 0.39 -0.05
C ILE A 68 -13.66 0.33 -0.52
N GLN A 69 -14.33 -0.81 -0.38
CA GLN A 69 -15.74 -0.96 -0.76
C GLN A 69 -16.63 0.03 0.00
N ASP A 70 -16.41 0.22 1.29
CA ASP A 70 -17.15 1.18 2.11
C ASP A 70 -16.95 2.63 1.62
N ILE A 71 -15.74 2.98 1.19
CA ILE A 71 -15.44 4.29 0.59
C ILE A 71 -16.17 4.43 -0.75
N LEU A 72 -16.08 3.43 -1.64
CA LEU A 72 -16.77 3.44 -2.93
C LEU A 72 -18.28 3.64 -2.75
N ASN A 73 -18.88 2.88 -1.84
CA ASN A 73 -20.30 2.97 -1.52
C ASN A 73 -20.67 4.34 -0.95
N SER A 74 -19.88 4.87 -0.03
CA SER A 74 -20.11 6.19 0.59
C SER A 74 -20.02 7.34 -0.42
N MET A 75 -19.22 7.16 -1.48
CA MET A 75 -19.07 8.12 -2.57
C MET A 75 -20.06 7.87 -3.72
N ASN A 76 -20.87 6.81 -3.64
CA ASN A 76 -21.74 6.34 -4.71
C ASN A 76 -20.97 6.12 -6.03
N ILE A 77 -19.83 5.42 -5.94
CA ILE A 77 -18.96 5.08 -7.05
C ILE A 77 -19.01 3.57 -7.30
N ASN A 78 -19.36 3.18 -8.52
CA ASN A 78 -19.29 1.80 -8.97
C ASN A 78 -17.87 1.47 -9.45
N GLY A 79 -17.27 0.42 -8.89
CA GLY A 79 -15.94 -0.02 -9.26
C GLY A 79 -15.67 -1.47 -8.88
N GLU A 80 -14.82 -2.12 -9.66
CA GLU A 80 -14.29 -3.44 -9.37
C GLU A 80 -12.99 -3.32 -8.58
N ILE A 81 -12.86 -4.11 -7.52
CA ILE A 81 -11.67 -4.17 -6.66
C ILE A 81 -10.96 -5.50 -6.92
N GLU A 82 -9.83 -5.45 -7.62
CA GLU A 82 -8.92 -6.58 -7.79
C GLU A 82 -7.79 -6.48 -6.78
N ILE A 83 -7.56 -7.53 -5.99
CA ILE A 83 -6.50 -7.57 -4.99
C ILE A 83 -5.59 -8.74 -5.32
N LEU A 84 -4.29 -8.46 -5.38
CA LEU A 84 -3.23 -9.45 -5.50
C LEU A 84 -2.28 -9.27 -4.32
N LYS A 85 -2.17 -10.31 -3.51
CA LYS A 85 -1.20 -10.38 -2.45
C LYS A 85 0.01 -11.21 -2.86
N LYS A 86 1.19 -10.66 -2.63
CA LYS A 86 2.47 -11.34 -2.87
C LYS A 86 3.41 -11.01 -1.72
N ASP A 87 3.74 -12.02 -0.92
CA ASP A 87 4.56 -11.84 0.28
C ASP A 87 3.97 -10.74 1.20
N ASP A 88 4.74 -9.69 1.46
CA ASP A 88 4.34 -8.51 2.25
C ASP A 88 3.77 -7.35 1.38
N ASP A 89 3.62 -7.55 0.07
CA ASP A 89 3.02 -6.58 -0.84
C ASP A 89 1.53 -6.90 -1.07
N LEU A 90 0.69 -5.88 -0.92
CA LEU A 90 -0.74 -5.92 -1.21
C LEU A 90 -1.04 -4.94 -2.35
N ILE A 91 -1.22 -5.48 -3.56
CA ILE A 91 -1.47 -4.71 -4.78
C ILE A 91 -2.98 -4.68 -5.00
N ILE A 92 -3.54 -3.47 -5.11
CA ILE A 92 -4.96 -3.25 -5.29
C ILE A 92 -5.17 -2.45 -6.57
N ASN A 93 -5.92 -3.02 -7.51
CA ASN A 93 -6.31 -2.35 -8.74
C ASN A 93 -7.80 -2.05 -8.69
N LEU A 94 -8.14 -0.77 -8.90
CA LEU A 94 -9.52 -0.34 -9.06
C LEU A 94 -9.82 -0.15 -10.55
N LYS A 95 -10.92 -0.73 -11.00
CA LYS A 95 -11.38 -0.64 -12.39
C LYS A 95 -12.81 -0.13 -12.47
N GLY A 96 -13.14 0.49 -13.59
CA GLY A 96 -14.48 1.01 -13.88
C GLY A 96 -14.50 2.52 -14.12
N GLU A 97 -15.45 2.98 -14.91
CA GLU A 97 -15.49 4.37 -15.40
C GLU A 97 -15.53 5.41 -14.27
N GLU A 98 -16.34 5.15 -13.24
CA GLU A 98 -16.54 6.07 -12.12
C GLU A 98 -15.34 6.10 -11.15
N THR A 99 -14.50 5.05 -11.13
CA THR A 99 -13.32 4.99 -10.25
C THR A 99 -12.27 6.04 -10.58
N THR A 100 -12.31 6.61 -11.79
CA THR A 100 -11.44 7.71 -12.20
C THR A 100 -11.59 8.96 -11.33
N ALA A 101 -12.74 9.15 -10.68
CA ALA A 101 -12.95 10.24 -9.72
C ALA A 101 -12.03 10.14 -8.50
N LEU A 102 -11.63 8.92 -8.12
CA LEU A 102 -10.74 8.63 -6.99
C LEU A 102 -9.27 8.92 -7.30
N ILE A 103 -8.92 9.20 -8.55
CA ILE A 103 -7.60 9.73 -8.90
C ILE A 103 -7.43 11.12 -8.29
N GLY A 104 -8.48 11.94 -8.34
CA GLY A 104 -8.43 13.33 -7.92
C GLY A 104 -7.47 14.18 -8.77
N ARG A 105 -7.15 15.37 -8.27
CA ARG A 105 -6.22 16.27 -8.96
C ARG A 105 -4.81 15.70 -8.87
N ARG A 106 -4.24 15.28 -10.01
CA ARG A 106 -2.85 14.78 -10.12
C ARG A 106 -2.53 13.56 -9.23
N GLY A 107 -3.54 12.78 -8.84
CA GLY A 107 -3.34 11.59 -8.01
C GLY A 107 -3.49 11.84 -6.51
N ASP A 108 -3.77 13.07 -6.06
CA ASP A 108 -3.81 13.40 -4.62
C ASP A 108 -4.86 12.56 -3.85
N THR A 109 -6.01 12.26 -4.47
CA THR A 109 -7.05 11.41 -3.85
C THR A 109 -6.62 9.94 -3.82
N LEU A 110 -5.98 9.45 -4.88
CA LEU A 110 -5.46 8.08 -4.95
C LEU A 110 -4.38 7.86 -3.89
N ASP A 111 -3.48 8.84 -3.71
CA ASP A 111 -2.44 8.79 -2.69
C ASP A 111 -3.04 8.79 -1.28
N SER A 112 -4.10 9.59 -1.05
CA SER A 112 -4.82 9.63 0.22
C SER A 112 -5.53 8.31 0.51
N LEU A 113 -6.20 7.72 -0.49
CA LEU A 113 -6.84 6.42 -0.38
C LEU A 113 -5.82 5.33 -0.04
N GLN A 114 -4.69 5.28 -0.76
CA GLN A 114 -3.61 4.34 -0.48
C GLN A 114 -3.07 4.49 0.95
N PHE A 115 -2.89 5.72 1.41
CA PHE A 115 -2.41 5.98 2.76
C PHE A 115 -3.39 5.46 3.82
N LEU A 116 -4.69 5.79 3.68
CA LEU A 116 -5.72 5.34 4.63
C LEU A 116 -5.87 3.82 4.63
N THR A 117 -5.92 3.19 3.46
CA THR A 117 -5.98 1.72 3.36
C THR A 117 -4.75 1.09 4.00
N SER A 118 -3.56 1.66 3.79
CA SER A 118 -2.32 1.20 4.43
C SER A 118 -2.41 1.25 5.95
N LEU A 119 -2.94 2.33 6.53
CA LEU A 119 -3.13 2.45 7.98
C LEU A 119 -4.09 1.39 8.51
N VAL A 120 -5.23 1.19 7.85
CA VAL A 120 -6.26 0.24 8.31
C VAL A 120 -5.76 -1.21 8.22
N VAL A 121 -5.09 -1.56 7.12
CA VAL A 121 -4.48 -2.88 6.94
C VAL A 121 -3.39 -3.12 7.99
N ASN A 122 -2.47 -2.17 8.16
CA ASN A 122 -1.35 -2.32 9.08
C ASN A 122 -1.73 -2.21 10.56
N LYS A 123 -2.94 -1.72 10.89
CA LYS A 123 -3.44 -1.73 12.28
C LYS A 123 -3.68 -3.16 12.79
N SER A 124 -4.14 -4.04 11.91
CA SER A 124 -4.46 -5.44 12.24
C SER A 124 -3.42 -6.43 11.74
N ALA A 125 -2.50 -6.00 10.87
CA ALA A 125 -1.42 -6.83 10.39
C ALA A 125 -0.32 -6.98 11.46
N LYS A 126 0.23 -8.19 11.55
CA LYS A 126 1.39 -8.49 12.43
C LYS A 126 2.74 -8.07 11.84
N GLY A 127 2.78 -7.78 10.55
CA GLY A 127 3.96 -7.31 9.82
C GLY A 127 3.64 -6.04 9.05
N LYS A 128 4.68 -5.38 8.53
CA LYS A 128 4.51 -4.20 7.70
C LYS A 128 4.11 -4.63 6.30
N ILE A 129 2.83 -4.48 5.98
CA ILE A 129 2.29 -4.74 4.65
C ILE A 129 2.41 -3.46 3.82
N ARG A 130 3.07 -3.58 2.67
CA ARG A 130 3.14 -2.49 1.71
C ARG A 130 1.90 -2.53 0.83
N VAL A 131 1.00 -1.59 1.08
CA VAL A 131 -0.19 -1.39 0.24
C VAL A 131 0.14 -0.49 -0.94
N LEU A 132 -0.19 -0.97 -2.15
CA LEU A 132 -0.08 -0.22 -3.40
C LEU A 132 -1.45 -0.20 -4.06
N ILE A 133 -1.96 1.00 -4.35
CA ILE A 133 -3.22 1.18 -5.07
C ILE A 133 -2.94 1.86 -6.40
N ASP A 134 -3.52 1.31 -7.46
CA ASP A 134 -3.57 1.94 -8.78
C ASP A 134 -4.98 1.89 -9.35
N ILE A 135 -5.26 2.82 -10.26
CA ILE A 135 -6.55 2.98 -10.93
C ILE A 135 -6.26 3.05 -12.41
N GLU A 136 -6.69 2.06 -13.19
CA GLU A 136 -6.57 2.06 -14.66
C GLU A 136 -5.15 2.43 -15.18
N ASN A 137 -4.10 1.93 -14.51
CA ASN A 137 -2.68 2.26 -14.78
C ASN A 137 -2.38 3.78 -14.77
N TYR A 138 -3.04 4.53 -13.88
CA TYR A 138 -2.93 5.98 -13.81
C TYR A 138 -1.49 6.42 -13.56
N ARG A 139 -0.78 5.79 -12.63
CA ARG A 139 0.57 6.21 -12.22
C ARG A 139 1.54 6.20 -13.41
N GLU A 140 1.53 5.12 -14.20
CA GLU A 140 2.34 4.99 -15.40
C GLU A 140 1.94 6.02 -16.47
N LYS A 141 0.64 6.12 -16.78
CA LYS A 141 0.12 7.10 -17.76
C LYS A 141 0.49 8.54 -17.38
N ARG A 142 0.44 8.85 -16.08
CA ARG A 142 0.78 10.16 -15.53
C ARG A 142 2.26 10.47 -15.66
N GLU A 143 3.14 9.52 -15.33
CA GLU A 143 4.58 9.66 -15.51
C GLU A 143 4.94 9.94 -16.98
N GLN A 144 4.40 9.15 -17.90
CA GLN A 144 4.62 9.34 -19.34
C GLN A 144 4.10 10.70 -19.82
N SER A 145 2.97 11.16 -19.29
CA SER A 145 2.44 12.50 -19.58
C SER A 145 3.38 13.61 -19.10
N LEU A 146 3.92 13.49 -17.89
CA LEU A 146 4.87 14.46 -17.31
C LEU A 146 6.18 14.52 -18.10
N ILE A 147 6.72 13.37 -18.53
CA ILE A 147 7.92 13.30 -19.37
C ILE A 147 7.69 14.04 -20.69
N ARG A 148 6.56 13.75 -21.38
CA ARG A 148 6.21 14.43 -22.64
C ARG A 148 6.03 15.94 -22.43
N TYR A 149 5.37 16.32 -21.34
CA TYR A 149 5.16 17.73 -20.99
C TYR A 149 6.48 18.46 -20.75
N ALA A 150 7.40 17.86 -19.98
CA ALA A 150 8.73 18.40 -19.74
C ALA A 150 9.52 18.61 -21.05
N GLY A 151 9.52 17.61 -21.94
CA GLY A 151 10.17 17.72 -23.26
C GLY A 151 9.56 18.83 -24.14
N LYS A 152 8.23 19.00 -24.12
CA LYS A 152 7.55 20.09 -24.83
C LYS A 152 7.97 21.45 -24.28
N LEU A 153 7.97 21.62 -22.96
CA LEU A 153 8.36 22.89 -22.33
C LEU A 153 9.83 23.23 -22.57
N ALA A 154 10.73 22.25 -22.53
CA ALA A 154 12.14 22.46 -22.84
C ALA A 154 12.33 23.05 -24.25
N LYS A 155 11.62 22.53 -25.26
CA LYS A 155 11.64 23.08 -26.63
C LYS A 155 11.18 24.54 -26.68
N ILE A 156 10.13 24.88 -25.92
CA ILE A 156 9.61 26.26 -25.84
C ILE A 156 10.62 27.18 -25.17
N VAL A 157 11.25 26.76 -24.07
CA VAL A 157 12.30 27.53 -23.39
C VAL A 157 13.48 27.80 -24.32
N VAL A 158 13.93 26.78 -25.07
CA VAL A 158 15.03 26.92 -26.03
C VAL A 158 14.66 27.89 -27.16
N LYS A 159 13.46 27.74 -27.74
CA LYS A 159 12.99 28.58 -28.85
C LYS A 159 12.81 30.04 -28.44
N ASN A 160 12.16 30.27 -27.30
CA ASN A 160 11.74 31.62 -26.88
C ASN A 160 12.77 32.29 -25.97
N LYS A 161 13.77 31.55 -25.48
CA LYS A 161 14.77 31.99 -24.50
C LYS A 161 14.16 32.56 -23.22
N LYS A 162 12.94 32.13 -22.87
CA LYS A 162 12.21 32.55 -21.66
C LYS A 162 12.10 31.38 -20.69
N THR A 163 12.40 31.64 -19.43
CA THR A 163 12.19 30.70 -18.32
C THR A 163 10.71 30.42 -18.14
N ILE A 164 10.35 29.16 -17.89
CA ILE A 164 8.97 28.73 -17.60
C ILE A 164 8.92 28.19 -16.18
N LYS A 165 7.96 28.71 -15.40
CA LYS A 165 7.60 28.15 -14.09
C LYS A 165 6.38 27.26 -14.26
N LEU A 166 6.49 26.01 -13.82
CA LEU A 166 5.38 25.06 -13.89
C LEU A 166 4.39 25.29 -12.74
N GLU A 167 3.26 24.60 -12.79
CA GLU A 167 2.36 24.51 -11.64
C GLU A 167 3.04 23.80 -10.47
N ALA A 168 2.59 24.11 -9.25
CA ALA A 168 3.06 23.45 -8.04
C ALA A 168 2.76 21.96 -8.08
N MET A 169 3.66 21.08 -7.63
CA MET A 169 3.46 19.63 -7.73
C MET A 169 4.20 18.88 -6.63
N ASN A 170 3.76 17.65 -6.35
CA ASN A 170 4.35 16.83 -5.29
C ASN A 170 5.82 16.46 -5.61
N PRO A 171 6.63 16.09 -4.59
CA PRO A 171 8.04 15.77 -4.78
C PRO A 171 8.32 14.69 -5.85
N TYR A 172 7.42 13.70 -5.99
CA TYR A 172 7.55 12.62 -6.96
C TYR A 172 7.43 13.14 -8.40
N GLU A 173 6.41 13.95 -8.70
CA GLU A 173 6.22 14.58 -10.00
C GLU A 173 7.39 15.51 -10.36
N ARG A 174 7.90 16.28 -9.39
CA ARG A 174 9.10 17.13 -9.60
C ARG A 174 10.30 16.29 -10.00
N ARG A 175 10.52 15.16 -9.32
CA ARG A 175 11.62 14.24 -9.63
C ARG A 175 11.52 13.68 -11.04
N ILE A 176 10.32 13.32 -11.51
CA ILE A 176 10.11 12.86 -12.89
C ILE A 176 10.58 13.92 -13.89
N ILE A 177 10.18 15.18 -13.70
CA ILE A 177 10.55 16.27 -14.61
C ILE A 177 12.06 16.54 -14.57
N HIS A 178 12.64 16.57 -13.37
CA HIS A 178 14.09 16.72 -13.21
C HIS A 178 14.85 15.60 -13.94
N SER A 179 14.44 14.35 -13.75
CA SER A 179 15.03 13.19 -14.41
C SER A 179 14.87 13.24 -15.92
N ALA A 180 13.69 13.62 -16.42
CA ALA A 180 13.40 13.71 -17.85
C ALA A 180 14.27 14.74 -18.58
N LEU A 181 14.72 15.79 -17.89
CA LEU A 181 15.51 16.88 -18.46
C LEU A 181 16.97 16.90 -17.99
N GLN A 182 17.39 15.97 -17.14
CA GLN A 182 18.73 15.95 -16.53
C GLN A 182 19.86 15.98 -17.56
N ASN A 183 19.72 15.21 -18.64
CA ASN A 183 20.71 15.10 -19.71
C ASN A 183 20.44 16.04 -20.89
N ASN A 184 19.50 16.98 -20.76
CA ASN A 184 19.24 17.94 -21.83
C ASN A 184 20.43 18.92 -21.96
N PRO A 185 20.98 19.13 -23.17
CA PRO A 185 22.15 19.99 -23.34
C PRO A 185 21.83 21.49 -23.25
N TYR A 186 20.56 21.89 -23.42
CA TYR A 186 20.18 23.30 -23.57
C TYR A 186 19.43 23.90 -22.38
N VAL A 187 18.79 23.07 -21.56
CA VAL A 187 18.01 23.53 -20.40
C VAL A 187 18.53 22.94 -19.11
N THR A 188 18.20 23.61 -18.01
CA THR A 188 18.37 23.12 -16.65
C THR A 188 17.07 23.27 -15.88
N THR A 189 16.95 22.55 -14.77
CA THR A 189 15.76 22.54 -13.93
C THR A 189 16.13 22.75 -12.47
N HIS A 190 15.32 23.50 -11.74
CA HIS A 190 15.39 23.61 -10.28
C HIS A 190 13.99 23.73 -9.70
N SER A 191 13.82 23.40 -8.42
CA SER A 191 12.54 23.56 -7.72
C SER A 191 12.53 24.87 -6.92
N GLU A 192 11.47 25.67 -7.04
CA GLU A 192 11.27 26.96 -6.35
C GLU A 192 10.01 26.90 -5.46
N GLY A 193 10.06 27.52 -4.28
CA GLY A 193 8.95 27.59 -3.32
C GLY A 193 8.96 26.50 -2.25
N VAL A 194 7.91 26.48 -1.43
CA VAL A 194 7.70 25.51 -0.32
C VAL A 194 6.48 24.64 -0.61
N ASP A 195 6.54 23.37 -0.24
CA ASP A 195 5.40 22.44 -0.39
C ASP A 195 4.19 22.98 0.42
N PRO A 196 2.94 22.86 -0.09
CA PRO A 196 2.51 22.21 -1.34
C PRO A 196 2.62 23.09 -2.60
N ASN A 197 3.07 24.34 -2.48
CA ASN A 197 3.16 25.30 -3.59
C ASN A 197 4.49 25.24 -4.36
N ARG A 198 5.35 24.26 -4.04
CA ARG A 198 6.66 24.08 -4.65
C ARG A 198 6.52 23.59 -6.09
N LYS A 199 7.27 24.22 -7.01
CA LYS A 199 7.15 24.00 -8.46
C LYS A 199 8.51 23.84 -9.12
N VAL A 200 8.55 23.18 -10.28
CA VAL A 200 9.74 23.11 -11.12
C VAL A 200 9.82 24.35 -12.00
N VAL A 201 11.03 24.87 -12.14
CA VAL A 201 11.38 25.94 -13.07
C VAL A 201 12.32 25.38 -14.11
N ILE A 202 12.00 25.61 -15.38
CA ILE A 202 12.84 25.21 -16.53
C ILE A 202 13.42 26.49 -17.14
N SER A 203 14.74 26.57 -17.20
CA SER A 203 15.48 27.71 -17.75
C SER A 203 16.56 27.25 -18.73
N LEU A 204 17.06 28.18 -19.55
CA LEU A 204 18.25 27.90 -20.35
C LEU A 204 19.43 27.55 -19.45
N LYS A 205 20.26 26.61 -19.91
CA LYS A 205 21.53 26.30 -19.28
C LYS A 205 22.45 27.51 -19.49
N SER A 206 23.01 28.07 -18.42
CA SER A 206 24.02 29.12 -18.57
C SER A 206 25.21 28.51 -19.32
N LYS A 207 25.77 29.24 -20.29
CA LYS A 207 27.11 28.92 -20.76
C LYS A 207 28.03 29.14 -19.56
N THR A 208 28.55 28.06 -18.98
CA THR A 208 29.71 28.16 -18.10
C THR A 208 30.80 28.84 -18.93
N SER A 209 31.16 30.07 -18.53
CA SER A 209 32.30 30.78 -19.11
C SER A 209 33.60 30.06 -18.79
#